data_AF-A0A838KVF0-F1
#
_entry.id   AF-A0A838KVF0-F1
#
_cell.length_a   1.000
_cell.length_b   1.000
_cell.length_c   1.000
_cell.angle_alpha   90.00
_cell.angle_beta   90.00
_cell.angle_gamma   90.00
#
_symmetry.space_group_name_H-M   'P 1'
#
loop_
_entity.id
_entity.type
_entity.pdbx_description
1 polymer ?
#
loop_
_entity_poly.entity_id
_entity_poly.type
_entity_poly.pdbx_seq_one_letter_code
_entity_poly.pdbx_strand_id
1 'polypeptide(L)'
;MPIFKYRTAFEIARNIKAFLDLEVGLTRNGGRDSRAPKSRDPGSGRSPRPVAGGGEEANGSGPTLARSAARQPGSTDEVVPVFFLIGRSKSGTSWLMRLFNSHPEIICRGEGKFFGEDTANALHGALARSKELKRWLGHNPWTLRDQDPNLEDIVANTINYLMQEKLRKTNKKIVGDKSPFTTPGVVEEIAAICPDAKVVHIVRDGRDVAVSSVHHQWNNATDQGGRRKLSREKVAKREAYREDPDTFGASGESIFAGEHVAEIARSWSTSVSRAMADATLLGDNYYQVRYEDLLAEPVGEARRLLEFLDADSGEEVARECV
;
A
#
# COMPACT_ATOMS: atom_id res chain seq x y z
N MET A 1 -7.52 -23.12 35.89
CA MET A 1 -7.04 -22.46 34.66
C MET A 1 -7.71 -21.10 34.56
N PRO A 2 -6.99 -20.00 34.27
CA PRO A 2 -7.64 -18.72 34.08
C PRO A 2 -8.41 -18.76 32.75
N ILE A 3 -9.73 -18.67 32.83
CA ILE A 3 -10.60 -18.43 31.68
C ILE A 3 -10.78 -16.92 31.63
N PHE A 4 -10.28 -16.28 30.58
CA PHE A 4 -10.57 -14.87 30.34
C PHE A 4 -11.91 -14.80 29.63
N LYS A 5 -12.91 -14.24 30.34
CA LYS A 5 -14.21 -13.91 29.76
C LYS A 5 -14.19 -12.45 29.37
N TYR A 6 -14.36 -12.19 28.09
CA TYR A 6 -14.47 -10.84 27.55
C TYR A 6 -15.85 -10.66 26.95
N ARG A 7 -16.63 -9.75 27.54
CA ARG A 7 -17.96 -9.41 27.05
C ARG A 7 -18.00 -7.94 26.70
N THR A 8 -18.41 -7.65 25.46
CA THR A 8 -18.58 -6.27 24.99
C THR A 8 -19.90 -6.13 24.25
N ALA A 9 -20.46 -4.92 24.28
CA ALA A 9 -21.71 -4.59 23.60
C ALA A 9 -21.47 -3.38 22.70
N PHE A 10 -21.99 -3.42 21.48
CA PHE A 10 -21.87 -2.31 20.54
C PHE A 10 -23.22 -2.06 19.84
N GLU A 11 -23.49 -0.79 19.59
CA GLU A 11 -24.70 -0.33 18.93
C GLU A 11 -24.49 -0.41 17.41
N ILE A 12 -25.30 -1.21 16.72
CA ILE A 12 -25.19 -1.40 15.26
C ILE A 12 -26.17 -0.48 14.54
N ALA A 13 -27.30 -0.16 15.16
CA ALA A 13 -28.29 0.79 14.67
C ALA A 13 -29.12 1.32 15.84
N ARG A 14 -29.91 2.37 15.61
CA ARG A 14 -30.80 2.98 16.61
C ARG A 14 -31.66 1.90 17.26
N ASN A 15 -31.50 1.71 18.58
CA ASN A 15 -32.18 0.70 19.39
C ASN A 15 -31.83 -0.78 19.10
N ILE A 16 -30.73 -1.06 18.39
CA ILE A 16 -30.22 -2.43 18.17
C ILE A 16 -28.80 -2.53 18.71
N LYS A 17 -28.64 -3.32 19.78
CA LYS A 17 -27.35 -3.66 20.38
C LYS A 17 -26.99 -5.11 20.07
N ALA A 18 -25.77 -5.31 19.59
CA ALA A 18 -25.17 -6.64 19.52
C ALA A 18 -24.22 -6.85 20.70
N PHE A 19 -24.06 -8.10 21.08
CA PHE A 19 -23.17 -8.52 22.14
C PHE A 19 -22.19 -9.53 21.59
N LEU A 20 -20.92 -9.37 21.93
CA LEU A 20 -19.88 -10.37 21.68
C LEU A 20 -19.41 -10.89 23.03
N ASP A 21 -19.55 -12.20 23.23
CA ASP A 21 -19.07 -12.90 24.42
C ASP A 21 -17.97 -13.87 23.96
N LEU A 22 -16.73 -13.62 24.41
CA LEU A 22 -15.56 -14.38 24.02
C LEU A 22 -14.96 -15.03 25.27
N GLU A 23 -14.96 -16.36 25.30
CA GLU A 23 -14.23 -17.13 26.29
C GLU A 23 -12.93 -17.64 25.68
N VAL A 24 -11.79 -17.19 26.20
CA VAL A 24 -10.46 -17.61 25.73
C VAL A 24 -9.73 -18.32 26.86
N GLY A 25 -9.29 -19.53 26.57
CA GLY A 25 -8.44 -20.34 27.45
C GLY A 25 -7.18 -20.79 26.72
N LEU A 26 -6.07 -20.85 27.45
CA LEU A 26 -4.81 -21.42 26.95
C LEU A 26 -4.70 -22.87 27.41
N THR A 27 -4.55 -23.80 26.47
CA THR A 27 -4.20 -25.19 26.77
C THR A 27 -2.75 -25.45 26.35
N ARG A 28 -2.00 -26.18 27.18
CA ARG A 28 -0.64 -26.61 26.85
C ARG A 28 -0.76 -27.98 26.19
N ASN A 29 -0.30 -28.12 24.96
CA ASN A 29 -0.41 -29.37 24.20
C ASN A 29 0.23 -30.54 24.96
N GLY A 30 -0.60 -31.52 25.30
CA GLY A 30 -0.16 -32.81 25.84
C GLY A 30 -1.33 -33.79 25.91
N GLY A 31 -1.31 -34.80 25.03
CA GLY A 31 -1.96 -36.10 25.24
C GLY A 31 -3.49 -36.16 25.09
N ARG A 32 -3.94 -37.15 24.31
CA ARG A 32 -5.32 -37.65 24.21
C ARG A 32 -6.10 -37.57 25.54
N ASP A 33 -7.22 -36.85 25.54
CA ASP A 33 -8.53 -37.34 25.98
C ASP A 33 -9.60 -36.25 25.83
N SER A 34 -10.41 -36.34 24.78
CA SER A 34 -11.66 -35.61 24.68
C SER A 34 -12.74 -36.36 25.47
N ARG A 35 -12.98 -35.97 26.71
CA ARG A 35 -14.25 -36.25 27.41
C ARG A 35 -14.97 -34.94 27.68
N ALA A 36 -16.08 -34.75 26.98
CA ALA A 36 -17.07 -33.71 27.24
C ALA A 36 -17.57 -33.78 28.70
N PRO A 37 -17.89 -32.65 29.35
CA PRO A 37 -18.49 -32.68 30.67
C PRO A 37 -19.97 -33.06 30.54
N LYS A 38 -20.31 -34.30 30.92
CA LYS A 38 -21.67 -34.65 31.30
C LYS A 38 -21.94 -34.13 32.71
N SER A 39 -23.10 -33.49 32.86
CA SER A 39 -23.75 -33.12 34.12
C SER A 39 -23.64 -34.23 35.16
N ARG A 40 -23.21 -33.88 36.37
CA ARG A 40 -23.30 -34.74 37.56
C ARG A 40 -24.26 -34.12 38.56
N ASP A 41 -25.21 -34.94 38.99
CA ASP A 41 -25.74 -35.00 40.35
C ASP A 41 -25.52 -36.46 40.85
N PRO A 42 -25.66 -36.80 42.14
CA PRO A 42 -24.55 -37.28 42.95
C PRO A 42 -24.66 -38.76 43.33
N GLY A 43 -23.55 -39.37 43.78
CA GLY A 43 -23.62 -40.69 44.41
C GLY A 43 -22.31 -41.44 44.56
N SER A 44 -21.75 -41.38 45.77
CA SER A 44 -20.98 -42.42 46.48
C SER A 44 -19.99 -43.33 45.72
N GLY A 45 -18.71 -43.21 46.13
CA GLY A 45 -18.07 -44.31 46.86
C GLY A 45 -17.11 -45.24 46.10
N ARG A 46 -15.85 -45.20 46.55
CA ARG A 46 -14.84 -46.28 46.58
C ARG A 46 -14.14 -46.73 45.28
N SER A 47 -12.87 -46.36 45.24
CA SER A 47 -11.68 -47.10 44.76
C SER A 47 -11.70 -48.61 45.09
N PRO A 48 -10.86 -49.49 44.49
CA PRO A 48 -9.54 -49.20 43.90
C PRO A 48 -9.12 -49.96 42.61
N ARG A 49 -7.98 -49.49 42.08
CA ARG A 49 -6.94 -50.14 41.24
C ARG A 49 -6.64 -51.61 41.61
N PRO A 50 -5.66 -52.34 40.98
CA PRO A 50 -4.82 -52.13 39.77
C PRO A 50 -4.87 -53.39 38.82
N VAL A 51 -4.13 -53.53 37.69
CA VAL A 51 -2.74 -54.04 37.60
C VAL A 51 -2.39 -54.31 36.11
N ALA A 52 -1.14 -53.95 35.75
CA ALA A 52 -0.18 -54.49 34.79
C ALA A 52 -0.57 -55.03 33.39
N GLY A 53 0.38 -54.81 32.47
CA GLY A 53 0.91 -55.92 31.67
C GLY A 53 1.22 -55.58 30.22
N GLY A 54 2.52 -55.38 29.95
CA GLY A 54 3.25 -56.10 28.90
C GLY A 54 2.87 -55.94 27.43
N GLY A 55 3.88 -55.59 26.63
CA GLY A 55 4.28 -56.48 25.55
C GLY A 55 3.85 -56.14 24.13
N GLU A 56 4.88 -55.89 23.32
CA GLU A 56 5.06 -56.42 21.96
C GLU A 56 4.55 -55.65 20.74
N GLU A 57 5.49 -55.61 19.80
CA GLU A 57 5.48 -55.06 18.46
C GLU A 57 4.53 -55.82 17.54
N ALA A 58 3.89 -55.10 16.61
CA ALA A 58 3.48 -55.68 15.34
C ALA A 58 3.38 -54.62 14.24
N ASN A 59 4.05 -54.93 13.13
CA ASN A 59 4.01 -54.30 11.82
C ASN A 59 2.60 -53.92 11.34
N GLY A 60 2.50 -52.79 10.63
CA GLY A 60 1.28 -52.42 9.91
C GLY A 60 1.43 -51.13 9.10
N SER A 61 2.01 -51.28 7.91
CA SER A 61 1.88 -50.45 6.69
C SER A 61 0.94 -49.25 6.77
N GLY A 62 1.52 -48.04 6.76
CA GLY A 62 0.79 -46.79 6.65
C GLY A 62 0.41 -46.45 5.20
N PRO A 63 -0.69 -45.71 4.96
CA PRO A 63 -0.86 -44.94 3.75
C PRO A 63 -0.16 -43.58 3.90
N THR A 64 0.79 -43.34 3.00
CA THR A 64 1.53 -42.09 2.77
C THR A 64 0.58 -40.96 2.39
N LEU A 65 0.28 -40.07 3.34
CA LEU A 65 -0.12 -38.71 3.02
C LEU A 65 1.15 -37.86 2.87
N ALA A 66 1.48 -37.57 1.62
CA ALA A 66 2.56 -36.67 1.23
C ALA A 66 2.43 -35.35 1.99
N ARG A 67 3.26 -35.18 3.02
CA ARG A 67 3.53 -33.87 3.61
C ARG A 67 4.18 -33.03 2.52
N SER A 68 3.43 -32.03 2.06
CA SER A 68 3.89 -30.91 1.25
C SER A 68 5.31 -30.53 1.68
N ALA A 69 6.22 -30.56 0.72
CA ALA A 69 7.64 -30.37 0.92
C ALA A 69 7.89 -29.12 1.78
N ALA A 70 8.60 -29.33 2.88
CA ALA A 70 9.21 -28.26 3.63
C ALA A 70 10.15 -27.50 2.68
N ARG A 71 9.73 -26.30 2.26
CA ARG A 71 10.62 -25.38 1.55
C ARG A 71 11.70 -24.97 2.54
N GLN A 72 12.95 -25.33 2.21
CA GLN A 72 14.15 -24.90 2.91
C GLN A 72 14.14 -23.37 3.04
N PRO A 73 14.32 -22.80 4.24
CA PRO A 73 14.63 -21.38 4.37
C PRO A 73 16.11 -21.20 4.00
N GLY A 74 16.36 -20.82 2.76
CA GLY A 74 17.71 -20.67 2.24
C GLY A 74 17.78 -19.77 1.00
N SER A 75 17.75 -18.46 1.23
CA SER A 75 18.76 -17.53 0.72
C SER A 75 18.68 -16.24 1.55
N THR A 76 19.82 -15.84 2.10
CA THR A 76 20.06 -14.51 2.65
C THR A 76 20.19 -13.51 1.49
N ASP A 77 19.61 -12.32 1.67
CA ASP A 77 19.99 -11.05 1.01
C ASP A 77 19.88 -10.91 -0.51
N GLU A 78 18.85 -11.44 -1.17
CA GLU A 78 18.46 -10.84 -2.45
C GLU A 78 17.66 -9.56 -2.15
N VAL A 79 18.34 -8.41 -2.20
CA VAL A 79 17.71 -7.09 -2.09
C VAL A 79 16.68 -7.00 -3.21
N VAL A 80 15.40 -7.07 -2.84
CA VAL A 80 14.30 -7.01 -3.80
C VAL A 80 14.30 -5.62 -4.43
N PRO A 81 14.39 -5.49 -5.77
CA PRO A 81 14.31 -4.19 -6.43
C PRO A 81 12.96 -3.53 -6.13
N VAL A 82 13.02 -2.42 -5.40
CA VAL A 82 11.88 -1.57 -5.04
C VAL A 82 11.93 -0.30 -5.89
N PHE A 83 10.77 0.11 -6.39
CA PHE A 83 10.64 1.42 -7.02
C PHE A 83 9.39 2.19 -6.57
N PHE A 84 9.47 3.51 -6.69
CA PHE A 84 8.34 4.41 -6.46
C PHE A 84 8.00 5.17 -7.74
N LEU A 85 6.75 5.05 -8.17
CA LEU A 85 6.19 5.86 -9.24
C LEU A 85 5.54 7.10 -8.63
N ILE A 86 6.20 8.24 -8.78
CA ILE A 86 5.75 9.53 -8.29
C ILE A 86 5.34 10.44 -9.43
N GLY A 87 4.58 11.48 -9.08
CA GLY A 87 4.12 12.49 -10.04
C GLY A 87 2.85 13.16 -9.57
N ARG A 88 2.56 14.32 -10.15
CA ARG A 88 1.35 15.05 -9.80
C ARG A 88 0.13 14.29 -10.30
N SER A 89 -0.96 14.26 -9.53
CA SER A 89 -2.24 13.74 -10.01
C SER A 89 -2.59 14.38 -11.36
N LYS A 90 -3.11 13.56 -12.29
CA LYS A 90 -3.42 13.92 -13.69
C LYS A 90 -2.23 13.97 -14.66
N SER A 91 -1.03 13.61 -14.22
CA SER A 91 0.16 13.51 -15.09
C SER A 91 0.33 12.17 -15.79
N GLY A 92 -0.60 11.22 -15.64
CA GLY A 92 -0.48 9.88 -16.26
C GLY A 92 0.11 8.79 -15.36
N THR A 93 0.24 9.02 -14.05
CA THR A 93 0.73 8.00 -13.09
C THR A 93 -0.07 6.69 -13.13
N SER A 94 -1.39 6.74 -13.36
CA SER A 94 -2.21 5.53 -13.52
C SER A 94 -1.94 4.79 -14.83
N TRP A 95 -1.51 5.49 -15.89
CA TRP A 95 -1.13 4.86 -17.16
C TRP A 95 0.19 4.11 -17.00
N LEU A 96 1.22 4.76 -16.44
CA LEU A 96 2.48 4.09 -16.13
C LEU A 96 2.32 2.91 -15.18
N MET A 97 1.49 3.03 -14.14
CA MET A 97 1.19 1.89 -13.26
C MET A 97 0.58 0.70 -14.03
N ARG A 98 -0.25 0.96 -15.05
CA ARG A 98 -0.81 -0.11 -15.90
C ARG A 98 0.26 -0.70 -16.80
N LEU A 99 1.07 0.13 -17.45
CA LEU A 99 2.22 -0.28 -18.25
C LEU A 99 3.13 -1.23 -17.45
N PHE A 100 3.53 -0.83 -16.25
CA PHE A 100 4.34 -1.67 -15.37
C PHE A 100 3.64 -2.98 -14.97
N ASN A 101 2.32 -2.97 -14.75
CA ASN A 101 1.60 -4.21 -14.41
C ASN A 101 1.37 -5.14 -15.62
N SER A 102 1.42 -4.62 -16.85
CA SER A 102 1.41 -5.45 -18.06
C SER A 102 2.71 -6.24 -18.22
N HIS A 103 3.84 -5.70 -17.73
CA HIS A 103 5.15 -6.35 -17.81
C HIS A 103 5.19 -7.68 -17.03
N PRO A 104 5.77 -8.77 -17.58
CA PRO A 104 5.81 -10.07 -16.91
C PRO A 104 6.55 -10.05 -15.56
N GLU A 105 7.55 -9.19 -15.40
CA GLU A 105 8.43 -9.17 -14.22
C GLU A 105 8.07 -8.14 -13.14
N ILE A 106 7.14 -7.21 -13.40
CA ILE A 106 6.89 -6.07 -12.52
C ILE A 106 5.47 -6.15 -11.91
N ILE A 107 5.37 -5.88 -10.62
CA ILE A 107 4.10 -5.60 -9.93
C ILE A 107 4.14 -4.18 -9.37
N CYS A 108 3.21 -3.34 -9.81
CA CYS A 108 3.07 -1.99 -9.28
C CYS A 108 1.70 -1.85 -8.62
N ARG A 109 1.68 -1.65 -7.30
CA ARG A 109 0.45 -1.26 -6.59
C ARG A 109 0.38 0.26 -6.51
N GLY A 110 -0.66 0.80 -5.91
CA GLY A 110 -0.76 2.25 -5.76
C GLY A 110 -1.49 2.62 -4.49
N GLU A 111 -1.23 3.86 -4.08
CA GLU A 111 -1.82 4.47 -2.89
C GLU A 111 -1.44 3.76 -1.59
N GLY A 112 -0.23 3.18 -1.52
CA GLY A 112 0.34 2.65 -0.28
C GLY A 112 0.49 3.71 0.82
N LYS A 113 0.59 4.99 0.44
CA LYS A 113 0.76 6.14 1.34
C LYS A 113 1.89 5.90 2.33
N PHE A 114 3.06 5.52 1.84
CA PHE A 114 4.20 5.23 2.71
C PHE A 114 4.83 6.50 3.29
N PHE A 115 4.94 7.53 2.45
CA PHE A 115 5.61 8.80 2.73
C PHE A 115 4.63 9.90 3.14
N GLY A 116 5.11 10.82 3.97
CA GLY A 116 4.41 11.98 4.52
C GLY A 116 4.48 12.03 6.05
N GLU A 117 5.59 12.49 6.61
CA GLU A 117 5.81 12.63 8.07
C GLU A 117 4.70 13.44 8.76
N ASP A 118 4.29 14.57 8.17
CA ASP A 118 3.21 15.42 8.69
C ASP A 118 1.80 14.90 8.36
N THR A 119 1.70 13.78 7.65
CA THR A 119 0.43 13.28 7.11
C THR A 119 -0.10 12.10 7.92
N ALA A 120 -1.27 12.28 8.53
CA ALA A 120 -1.73 11.32 9.53
C ALA A 120 -2.11 9.94 9.00
N ASN A 121 -2.48 9.86 7.73
CA ASN A 121 -2.86 8.63 7.05
C ASN A 121 -1.74 8.10 6.12
N ALA A 122 -0.52 8.61 6.29
CA ALA A 122 0.69 8.02 5.72
C ALA A 122 1.40 7.13 6.75
N LEU A 123 2.12 6.11 6.31
CA LEU A 123 2.85 5.19 7.20
C LEU A 123 3.87 5.95 8.06
N HIS A 124 4.74 6.76 7.43
CA HIS A 124 5.73 7.54 8.16
C HIS A 124 5.07 8.45 9.20
N GLY A 125 4.10 9.27 8.80
CA GLY A 125 3.40 10.15 9.74
C GLY A 125 2.54 9.43 10.77
N ALA A 126 2.02 8.23 10.50
CA ALA A 126 1.32 7.42 11.49
C ALA A 126 2.26 6.93 12.59
N LEU A 127 3.45 6.44 12.23
CA LEU A 127 4.45 5.97 13.18
C LEU A 127 5.10 7.15 13.93
N ALA A 128 5.48 8.22 13.22
CA ALA A 128 6.10 9.44 13.78
C ALA A 128 5.26 10.08 14.89
N ARG A 129 3.94 10.00 14.80
CA ARG A 129 3.00 10.62 15.76
C ARG A 129 2.44 9.65 16.78
N SER A 130 2.78 8.36 16.73
CA SER A 130 2.28 7.38 17.70
C SER A 130 2.93 7.58 19.07
N LYS A 131 2.12 7.94 20.08
CA LYS A 131 2.56 8.06 21.47
C LYS A 131 2.92 6.70 22.05
N GLU A 132 2.18 5.68 21.65
CA GLU A 132 2.35 4.29 22.08
C GLU A 132 3.68 3.73 21.57
N LEU A 133 4.01 3.96 20.29
CA LEU A 133 5.29 3.57 19.72
C LEU A 133 6.44 4.26 20.45
N LYS A 134 6.39 5.60 20.62
CA LYS A 134 7.42 6.36 21.34
C LYS A 134 7.61 5.84 22.77
N ARG A 135 6.51 5.55 23.48
CA ARG A 135 6.56 4.97 24.82
C ARG A 135 7.20 3.58 24.81
N TRP A 136 6.90 2.76 23.82
CA TRP A 136 7.49 1.43 23.69
C TRP A 136 9.00 1.52 23.40
N LEU A 137 9.41 2.34 22.43
CA LEU A 137 10.83 2.58 22.09
C LEU A 137 11.61 3.11 23.30
N GLY A 138 11.02 4.03 24.08
CA GLY A 138 11.66 4.62 25.26
C GLY A 138 11.70 3.73 26.52
N HIS A 139 11.13 2.52 26.49
CA HIS A 139 11.12 1.61 27.64
C HIS A 139 11.54 0.17 27.31
N ASN A 140 11.82 -0.14 26.04
CA ASN A 140 12.16 -1.48 25.62
C ASN A 140 13.69 -1.73 25.77
N PRO A 141 14.11 -2.81 26.46
CA PRO A 141 15.54 -3.15 26.60
C PRO A 141 16.32 -3.28 25.29
N TRP A 142 15.65 -3.55 24.17
CA TRP A 142 16.23 -3.67 22.82
C TRP A 142 16.48 -2.32 22.13
N THR A 143 15.96 -1.22 22.67
CA THR A 143 16.07 0.13 22.07
C THR A 143 16.61 1.17 23.07
N LEU A 144 16.67 0.81 24.35
CA LEU A 144 17.10 1.68 25.46
C LEU A 144 18.62 1.95 25.55
N ARG A 145 19.45 1.19 24.83
CA ARG A 145 20.92 1.17 25.00
C ARG A 145 21.72 1.44 23.74
N ASP A 146 21.04 1.48 22.60
CA ASP A 146 21.62 1.87 21.31
C ASP A 146 21.23 3.33 21.02
N GLN A 147 21.83 3.95 19.99
CA GLN A 147 21.29 5.21 19.46
C GLN A 147 19.80 5.01 19.20
N ASP A 148 18.96 6.00 19.55
CA ASP A 148 17.50 5.89 19.42
C ASP A 148 17.15 5.21 18.09
N PRO A 149 16.32 4.14 18.08
CA PRO A 149 16.00 3.41 16.86
C PRO A 149 15.50 4.40 15.81
N ASN A 150 16.18 4.48 14.67
CA ASN A 150 15.82 5.42 13.63
C ASN A 150 14.42 5.07 13.12
N LEU A 151 13.50 6.03 13.26
CA LEU A 151 12.13 5.87 12.78
C LEU A 151 12.10 5.56 11.28
N GLU A 152 13.01 6.16 10.52
CA GLU A 152 13.15 5.92 9.08
C GLU A 152 13.46 4.46 8.79
N ASP A 153 14.36 3.83 9.56
CA ASP A 153 14.66 2.39 9.42
C ASP A 153 13.42 1.53 9.71
N ILE A 154 12.62 1.90 10.72
CA ILE A 154 11.37 1.17 11.04
C ILE A 154 10.38 1.31 9.87
N VAL A 155 10.26 2.49 9.29
CA VAL A 155 9.40 2.75 8.13
C VAL A 155 9.90 1.97 6.93
N ALA A 156 11.19 2.04 6.61
CA ALA A 156 11.85 1.33 5.52
C ALA A 156 11.63 -0.19 5.61
N ASN A 157 11.88 -0.77 6.79
CA ASN A 157 11.65 -2.19 7.04
C ASN A 157 10.18 -2.59 6.88
N THR A 158 9.26 -1.72 7.29
CA THR A 158 7.81 -1.95 7.11
C THR A 158 7.43 -1.90 5.63
N ILE A 159 7.94 -0.93 4.86
CA ILE A 159 7.73 -0.83 3.41
C ILE A 159 8.26 -2.10 2.73
N ASN A 160 9.51 -2.47 3.02
CA ASN A 160 10.16 -3.66 2.46
C ASN A 160 9.36 -4.93 2.76
N TYR A 161 8.94 -5.13 4.01
CA TYR A 161 8.10 -6.27 4.37
C TYR A 161 6.79 -6.30 3.56
N LEU A 162 6.07 -5.18 3.48
CA LEU A 162 4.79 -5.11 2.78
C LEU A 162 4.95 -5.38 1.28
N MET A 163 5.98 -4.81 0.65
CA MET A 163 6.25 -4.98 -0.78
C MET A 163 6.72 -6.40 -1.09
N GLN A 164 7.65 -6.95 -0.32
CA GLN A 164 8.11 -8.33 -0.47
C GLN A 164 6.96 -9.32 -0.29
N GLU A 165 6.08 -9.11 0.68
CA GLU A 165 4.90 -9.97 0.89
C GLU A 165 3.94 -9.95 -0.31
N LYS A 166 3.85 -8.83 -1.05
CA LYS A 166 3.12 -8.79 -2.32
C LYS A 166 3.86 -9.51 -3.44
N LEU A 167 5.18 -9.32 -3.54
CA LEU A 167 5.99 -9.94 -4.58
C LEU A 167 6.01 -11.47 -4.45
N ARG A 168 6.19 -12.00 -3.22
CA ARG A 168 6.22 -13.45 -2.90
C ARG A 168 4.94 -14.21 -3.30
N LYS A 169 3.83 -13.51 -3.51
CA LYS A 169 2.55 -14.07 -3.97
C LYS A 169 2.43 -14.12 -5.49
N THR A 170 3.51 -13.82 -6.20
CA THR A 170 3.61 -13.77 -7.65
C THR A 170 4.91 -14.43 -8.12
N ASN A 171 5.07 -14.59 -9.43
CA ASN A 171 6.34 -15.00 -10.05
C ASN A 171 7.15 -13.81 -10.58
N LYS A 172 6.86 -12.60 -10.08
CA LYS A 172 7.47 -11.34 -10.50
C LYS A 172 8.74 -11.07 -9.69
N LYS A 173 9.59 -10.18 -10.20
CA LYS A 173 10.92 -9.88 -9.62
C LYS A 173 11.02 -8.47 -9.05
N ILE A 174 10.24 -7.54 -9.60
CA ILE A 174 10.30 -6.12 -9.24
C ILE A 174 8.97 -5.70 -8.64
N VAL A 175 9.01 -4.95 -7.53
CA VAL A 175 7.82 -4.43 -6.86
C VAL A 175 7.91 -2.92 -6.71
N GLY A 176 6.79 -2.23 -6.91
CA GLY A 176 6.73 -0.81 -6.63
C GLY A 176 5.36 -0.32 -6.21
N ASP A 177 5.34 0.93 -5.78
CA ASP A 177 4.12 1.65 -5.45
C ASP A 177 4.01 2.96 -6.23
N LYS A 178 2.85 3.16 -6.84
CA LYS A 178 2.40 4.45 -7.35
C LYS A 178 1.96 5.32 -6.18
N SER A 179 2.91 6.06 -5.63
CA SER A 179 2.72 7.07 -4.59
C SER A 179 2.55 8.45 -5.26
N PRO A 180 1.30 8.96 -5.43
CA PRO A 180 1.11 10.30 -5.99
C PRO A 180 1.72 11.35 -5.07
N PHE A 181 2.13 12.52 -5.60
CA PHE A 181 2.57 13.62 -4.75
C PHE A 181 1.47 14.00 -3.73
N THR A 182 1.70 13.64 -2.47
CA THR A 182 0.86 14.02 -1.33
C THR A 182 1.41 15.25 -0.63
N THR A 183 2.73 15.44 -0.65
CA THR A 183 3.46 16.53 0.00
C THR A 183 4.64 16.99 -0.88
N PRO A 184 5.06 18.27 -0.82
CA PRO A 184 6.40 18.67 -1.25
C PRO A 184 7.47 17.88 -0.48
N GLY A 185 8.62 17.60 -1.09
CA GLY A 185 9.74 16.92 -0.42
C GLY A 185 9.68 15.38 -0.41
N VAL A 186 8.73 14.74 -1.10
CA VAL A 186 8.65 13.27 -1.12
C VAL A 186 9.91 12.59 -1.65
N VAL A 187 10.67 13.24 -2.54
CA VAL A 187 11.92 12.67 -3.10
C VAL A 187 13.02 12.66 -2.04
N GLU A 188 13.15 13.73 -1.29
CA GLU A 188 14.02 13.81 -0.11
C GLU A 188 13.64 12.76 0.93
N GLU A 189 12.35 12.59 1.20
CA GLU A 189 11.85 11.57 2.14
C GLU A 189 12.12 10.15 1.64
N ILE A 190 11.95 9.87 0.34
CA ILE A 190 12.33 8.59 -0.26
C ILE A 190 13.85 8.37 -0.14
N ALA A 191 14.67 9.38 -0.41
CA ALA A 191 16.13 9.27 -0.32
C ALA A 191 16.61 8.97 1.11
N ALA A 192 15.95 9.52 2.13
CA ALA A 192 16.25 9.24 3.53
C ALA A 192 15.83 7.83 3.95
N ILE A 193 14.62 7.40 3.58
CA ILE A 193 14.02 6.13 4.07
C ILE A 193 14.41 4.93 3.20
N CYS A 194 14.57 5.12 1.88
CA CYS A 194 14.81 4.07 0.91
C CYS A 194 15.87 4.51 -0.13
N PRO A 195 17.13 4.74 0.27
CA PRO A 195 18.17 5.30 -0.61
C PRO A 195 18.47 4.44 -1.85
N ASP A 196 18.30 3.14 -1.74
CA ASP A 196 18.53 2.19 -2.85
C ASP A 196 17.32 2.01 -3.77
N ALA A 197 16.18 2.64 -3.46
CA ALA A 197 14.97 2.52 -4.27
C ALA A 197 15.05 3.40 -5.53
N LYS A 198 14.60 2.84 -6.65
CA LYS A 198 14.46 3.59 -7.90
C LYS A 198 13.22 4.48 -7.87
N VAL A 199 13.30 5.68 -8.42
CA VAL A 199 12.18 6.62 -8.50
C VAL A 199 11.90 6.98 -9.94
N VAL A 200 10.71 6.61 -10.40
CA VAL A 200 10.16 7.08 -11.68
C VAL A 200 9.28 8.29 -11.41
N HIS A 201 9.69 9.46 -11.89
CA HIS A 201 8.94 10.70 -11.76
C HIS A 201 8.30 11.10 -13.09
N ILE A 202 6.97 10.95 -13.20
CA ILE A 202 6.24 11.45 -14.36
C ILE A 202 5.82 12.91 -14.21
N VAL A 203 6.23 13.72 -15.19
CA VAL A 203 5.90 15.15 -15.32
C VAL A 203 4.99 15.35 -16.52
N ARG A 204 3.99 16.20 -16.37
CA ARG A 204 3.10 16.65 -17.45
C ARG A 204 2.98 18.16 -17.40
N ASP A 205 2.74 18.78 -18.54
CA ASP A 205 2.43 20.22 -18.63
C ASP A 205 1.38 20.63 -17.58
N GLY A 206 1.72 21.65 -16.77
CA GLY A 206 0.86 22.13 -15.68
C GLY A 206 -0.49 22.66 -16.14
N ARG A 207 -0.58 23.17 -17.38
CA ARG A 207 -1.83 23.67 -18.00
C ARG A 207 -2.77 22.51 -18.27
N ASP A 208 -2.24 21.43 -18.84
CA ASP A 208 -2.97 20.20 -19.08
C ASP A 208 -3.42 19.53 -17.78
N VAL A 209 -2.55 19.53 -16.76
CA VAL A 209 -2.90 19.04 -15.42
C VAL A 209 -4.06 19.84 -14.84
N ALA A 210 -4.10 21.16 -15.04
CA ALA A 210 -5.20 22.01 -14.58
C ALA A 210 -6.53 21.65 -15.26
N VAL A 211 -6.54 21.59 -16.59
CA VAL A 211 -7.73 21.18 -17.37
C VAL A 211 -8.19 19.79 -16.95
N SER A 212 -7.28 18.82 -16.92
CA SER A 212 -7.58 17.44 -16.55
C SER A 212 -8.10 17.31 -15.11
N SER A 213 -7.67 18.18 -14.20
CA SER A 213 -8.16 18.23 -12.82
C SER A 213 -9.62 18.69 -12.77
N VAL A 214 -10.03 19.64 -13.60
CA VAL A 214 -11.44 20.08 -13.70
C VAL A 214 -12.32 18.95 -14.22
N HIS A 215 -11.96 18.34 -15.36
CA HIS A 215 -12.72 17.22 -15.91
C HIS A 215 -12.79 16.02 -14.94
N HIS A 216 -11.71 15.74 -14.21
CA HIS A 216 -11.75 14.69 -13.20
C HIS A 216 -12.74 14.98 -12.06
N GLN A 217 -12.81 16.24 -11.61
CA GLN A 217 -13.78 16.64 -10.59
C GLN A 217 -15.22 16.50 -11.09
N TRP A 218 -15.47 16.88 -12.35
CA TRP A 218 -16.76 16.74 -13.00
C TRP A 218 -17.19 15.28 -13.16
N ASN A 219 -16.29 14.41 -13.62
CA ASN A 219 -16.58 13.00 -13.83
C ASN A 219 -16.76 12.24 -12.50
N ASN A 220 -16.14 12.71 -11.42
CA ASN A 220 -16.30 12.14 -10.09
C ASN A 220 -17.36 12.88 -9.25
N ALA A 221 -18.18 13.72 -9.87
CA ALA A 221 -19.22 14.46 -9.17
C ALA A 221 -20.34 13.52 -8.70
N THR A 222 -20.96 13.81 -7.54
CA THR A 222 -22.02 12.96 -6.96
C THR A 222 -23.24 12.81 -7.87
N ASP A 223 -23.58 13.85 -8.62
CA ASP A 223 -24.67 13.82 -9.60
C ASP A 223 -24.31 13.01 -10.87
N GLN A 224 -23.04 12.63 -11.02
CA GLN A 224 -22.53 11.73 -12.06
C GLN A 224 -22.23 10.32 -11.51
N GLY A 225 -22.72 9.99 -10.31
CA GLY A 225 -22.47 8.71 -9.64
C GLY A 225 -21.10 8.61 -8.94
N GLY A 226 -20.35 9.71 -8.88
CA GLY A 226 -19.07 9.80 -8.17
C GLY A 226 -19.22 10.14 -6.69
N ARG A 227 -18.10 10.53 -6.05
CA ARG A 227 -18.03 10.80 -4.59
C ARG A 227 -17.84 12.27 -4.25
N ARG A 228 -17.60 13.14 -5.23
CA ARG A 228 -17.28 14.55 -5.01
C ARG A 228 -18.52 15.43 -5.11
N LYS A 229 -18.88 16.12 -4.04
CA LYS A 229 -19.94 17.12 -4.10
C LYS A 229 -19.43 18.39 -4.80
N LEU A 230 -20.14 18.85 -5.82
CA LEU A 230 -19.87 20.13 -6.49
C LEU A 230 -20.90 21.18 -6.08
N SER A 231 -20.50 22.46 -6.11
CA SER A 231 -21.45 23.57 -5.93
C SER A 231 -22.38 23.68 -7.14
N ARG A 232 -23.57 24.29 -6.96
CA ARG A 232 -24.51 24.53 -8.07
C ARG A 232 -23.87 25.33 -9.20
N GLU A 233 -23.03 26.32 -8.87
CA GLU A 233 -22.26 27.09 -9.86
C GLU A 233 -21.32 26.21 -10.68
N LYS A 234 -20.54 25.33 -10.03
CA LYS A 234 -19.62 24.42 -10.73
C LYS A 234 -20.35 23.40 -11.61
N VAL A 235 -21.55 22.98 -11.21
CA VAL A 235 -22.42 22.12 -12.02
C VAL A 235 -22.94 22.89 -13.23
N ALA A 236 -23.46 24.11 -13.04
CA ALA A 236 -23.95 24.94 -14.15
C ALA A 236 -22.85 25.25 -15.18
N LYS A 237 -21.63 25.60 -14.72
CA LYS A 237 -20.47 25.80 -15.61
C LYS A 237 -20.09 24.54 -16.37
N ARG A 238 -20.14 23.37 -15.73
CA ARG A 238 -19.90 22.08 -16.39
C ARG A 238 -20.91 21.82 -17.50
N GLU A 239 -22.20 22.00 -17.22
CA GLU A 239 -23.26 21.75 -18.21
C GLU A 239 -23.16 22.72 -19.39
N ALA A 240 -22.98 24.02 -19.12
CA ALA A 240 -22.79 25.03 -20.16
C ALA A 240 -21.56 24.72 -21.04
N TYR A 241 -20.43 24.35 -20.43
CA TYR A 241 -19.23 23.95 -21.18
C TYR A 241 -19.44 22.68 -22.00
N ARG A 242 -20.21 21.70 -21.50
CA ARG A 242 -20.49 20.44 -22.21
C ARG A 242 -21.47 20.61 -23.37
N GLU A 243 -22.38 21.56 -23.26
CA GLU A 243 -23.37 21.88 -24.30
C GLU A 243 -22.71 22.52 -25.52
N ASP A 244 -21.91 23.56 -25.30
CA ASP A 244 -21.18 24.26 -26.37
C ASP A 244 -19.85 24.85 -25.85
N PRO A 245 -18.74 24.12 -25.97
CA PRO A 245 -17.42 24.58 -25.53
C PRO A 245 -16.95 25.87 -26.23
N ASP A 246 -17.31 26.05 -27.51
CA ASP A 246 -16.83 27.16 -28.33
C ASP A 246 -17.53 28.46 -27.91
N THR A 247 -18.86 28.42 -27.77
CA THR A 247 -19.62 29.58 -27.28
C THR A 247 -19.30 29.90 -25.82
N PHE A 248 -19.12 28.88 -24.97
CA PHE A 248 -18.71 29.06 -23.58
C PHE A 248 -17.35 29.76 -23.46
N GLY A 249 -16.37 29.37 -24.27
CA GLY A 249 -15.08 30.04 -24.29
C GLY A 249 -15.16 31.47 -24.83
N ALA A 250 -15.96 31.68 -25.88
CA ALA A 250 -16.14 33.00 -26.51
C ALA A 250 -16.84 34.02 -25.59
N SER A 251 -17.67 33.57 -24.64
CA SER A 251 -18.33 34.47 -23.68
C SER A 251 -17.39 35.02 -22.61
N GLY A 252 -16.11 34.62 -22.61
CA GLY A 252 -15.15 34.95 -21.55
C GLY A 252 -15.34 34.15 -20.26
N GLU A 253 -16.24 33.16 -20.28
CA GLU A 253 -16.40 32.23 -19.17
C GLU A 253 -15.23 31.25 -19.10
N SER A 254 -14.99 30.73 -17.90
CA SER A 254 -13.89 29.80 -17.65
C SER A 254 -14.38 28.57 -16.91
N ILE A 255 -13.87 27.41 -17.29
CA ILE A 255 -14.08 26.15 -16.56
C ILE A 255 -13.44 26.21 -15.16
N PHE A 256 -12.52 27.15 -14.95
CA PHE A 256 -11.93 27.46 -13.65
C PHE A 256 -12.79 28.50 -12.92
N ALA A 257 -13.10 28.24 -11.65
CA ALA A 257 -13.83 29.18 -10.79
C ALA A 257 -12.87 29.82 -9.78
N GLY A 258 -12.92 31.16 -9.64
CA GLY A 258 -12.09 31.90 -8.68
C GLY A 258 -10.59 31.69 -8.88
N GLU A 259 -9.84 31.55 -7.78
CA GLU A 259 -8.38 31.36 -7.81
C GLU A 259 -7.93 29.93 -8.14
N HIS A 260 -8.85 29.03 -8.51
CA HIS A 260 -8.56 27.59 -8.63
C HIS A 260 -7.41 27.28 -9.61
N VAL A 261 -7.33 28.01 -10.73
CA VAL A 261 -6.23 27.83 -11.69
C VAL A 261 -4.89 28.27 -11.10
N ALA A 262 -4.86 29.36 -10.34
CA ALA A 262 -3.66 29.86 -9.69
C ALA A 262 -3.20 28.93 -8.55
N GLU A 263 -4.14 28.35 -7.79
CA GLU A 263 -3.86 27.31 -6.80
C GLU A 263 -3.23 26.07 -7.43
N ILE A 264 -3.81 25.58 -8.54
CA ILE A 264 -3.26 24.43 -9.27
C ILE A 264 -1.87 24.76 -9.80
N ALA A 265 -1.69 25.92 -10.44
CA ALA A 265 -0.41 26.34 -11.01
C ALA A 265 0.67 26.45 -9.93
N ARG A 266 0.38 27.11 -8.80
CA ARG A 266 1.31 27.22 -7.66
C ARG A 266 1.66 25.84 -7.12
N SER A 267 0.65 25.01 -6.86
CA SER A 267 0.85 23.66 -6.32
C SER A 267 1.65 22.76 -7.27
N TRP A 268 1.37 22.82 -8.58
CA TRP A 268 2.14 22.10 -9.59
C TRP A 268 3.59 22.59 -9.62
N SER A 269 3.81 23.91 -9.71
CA SER A 269 5.14 24.51 -9.79
C SER A 269 5.98 24.15 -8.57
N THR A 270 5.40 24.26 -7.36
CA THR A 270 6.10 23.93 -6.11
C THR A 270 6.45 22.45 -6.05
N SER A 271 5.50 21.54 -6.28
CA SER A 271 5.75 20.09 -6.15
C SER A 271 6.72 19.58 -7.21
N VAL A 272 6.55 19.97 -8.48
CA VAL A 272 7.40 19.49 -9.58
C VAL A 272 8.81 20.07 -9.45
N SER A 273 8.95 21.38 -9.19
CA SER A 273 10.29 21.99 -9.08
C SER A 273 11.07 21.43 -7.89
N ARG A 274 10.40 21.21 -6.75
CA ARG A 274 11.04 20.58 -5.58
C ARG A 274 11.49 19.15 -5.90
N ALA A 275 10.63 18.32 -6.48
CA ALA A 275 10.98 16.95 -6.84
C ALA A 275 12.10 16.86 -7.89
N MET A 276 12.23 17.86 -8.77
CA MET A 276 13.35 17.95 -9.71
C MET A 276 14.64 18.40 -9.04
N ALA A 277 14.57 19.35 -8.10
CA ALA A 277 15.73 19.77 -7.33
C ALA A 277 16.28 18.63 -6.45
N ASP A 278 15.38 17.87 -5.82
CA ASP A 278 15.72 16.76 -4.93
C ASP A 278 16.21 15.51 -5.70
N ALA A 279 16.10 15.49 -7.03
CA ALA A 279 16.54 14.35 -7.86
C ALA A 279 18.02 14.00 -7.64
N THR A 280 18.86 15.01 -7.34
CA THR A 280 20.29 14.81 -7.07
C THR A 280 20.57 13.97 -5.82
N LEU A 281 19.61 13.86 -4.89
CA LEU A 281 19.75 13.02 -3.69
C LEU A 281 19.74 11.52 -4.02
N LEU A 282 19.14 11.15 -5.16
CA LEU A 282 19.03 9.76 -5.61
C LEU A 282 20.00 9.42 -6.75
N GLY A 283 20.57 10.43 -7.42
CA GLY A 283 21.51 10.22 -8.52
C GLY A 283 20.93 9.34 -9.62
N ASP A 284 21.64 8.25 -9.94
CA ASP A 284 21.24 7.28 -10.96
C ASP A 284 19.96 6.48 -10.61
N ASN A 285 19.48 6.55 -9.36
CA ASN A 285 18.22 5.95 -8.93
C ASN A 285 16.99 6.85 -9.22
N TYR A 286 17.11 7.92 -9.99
CA TYR A 286 16.00 8.78 -10.38
C TYR A 286 15.86 8.92 -11.90
N TYR A 287 14.67 8.63 -12.41
CA TYR A 287 14.32 8.81 -13.81
C TYR A 287 13.10 9.71 -13.96
N GLN A 288 13.29 10.84 -14.65
CA GLN A 288 12.18 11.72 -15.04
C GLN A 288 11.66 11.31 -16.42
N VAL A 289 10.35 11.12 -16.52
CA VAL A 289 9.65 10.90 -17.80
C VAL A 289 8.62 11.99 -18.03
N ARG A 290 8.54 12.51 -19.25
CA ARG A 290 7.48 13.43 -19.64
C ARG A 290 6.29 12.65 -20.18
N TYR A 291 5.10 13.03 -19.75
CA TYR A 291 3.85 12.48 -20.25
C TYR A 291 3.73 12.66 -21.77
N GLU A 292 4.20 13.80 -22.29
CA GLU A 292 4.15 14.12 -23.70
C GLU A 292 5.08 13.23 -24.53
N ASP A 293 6.27 12.89 -24.01
CA ASP A 293 7.21 11.99 -24.68
C ASP A 293 6.65 10.56 -24.69
N LEU A 294 6.00 10.14 -23.59
CA LEU A 294 5.31 8.85 -23.51
C LEU A 294 4.13 8.76 -24.50
N LEU A 295 3.48 9.87 -24.83
CA LEU A 295 2.45 9.91 -25.87
C LEU A 295 3.04 9.89 -27.28
N ALA A 296 4.14 10.60 -27.51
CA ALA A 296 4.77 10.71 -28.82
C ALA A 296 5.49 9.40 -29.23
N GLU A 297 6.19 8.78 -28.28
CA GLU A 297 7.01 7.59 -28.50
C GLU A 297 6.74 6.52 -27.42
N PRO A 298 5.52 5.95 -27.35
CA PRO A 298 5.11 5.09 -26.24
C PRO A 298 6.02 3.88 -26.05
N VAL A 299 6.35 3.17 -27.13
CA VAL A 299 7.25 1.99 -27.07
C VAL A 299 8.67 2.41 -26.70
N GLY A 300 9.17 3.53 -27.23
CA GLY A 300 10.52 4.02 -26.96
C GLY A 300 10.71 4.41 -25.49
N GLU A 301 9.76 5.17 -24.94
CA GLU A 301 9.77 5.53 -23.52
C GLU A 301 9.53 4.33 -22.60
N ALA A 302 8.65 3.40 -22.99
CA ALA A 302 8.45 2.16 -22.23
C ALA A 302 9.76 1.37 -22.11
N ARG A 303 10.53 1.24 -23.20
CA ARG A 303 11.85 0.58 -23.17
C ARG A 303 12.80 1.25 -22.18
N ARG A 304 12.92 2.59 -22.24
CA ARG A 304 13.79 3.37 -21.33
C ARG A 304 13.40 3.19 -19.87
N LEU A 305 12.10 3.21 -19.57
CA LEU A 305 11.56 2.99 -18.23
C LEU A 305 11.81 1.56 -17.71
N LEU A 306 11.64 0.55 -18.57
CA LEU A 306 11.89 -0.85 -18.22
C LEU A 306 13.37 -1.11 -17.98
N GLU A 307 14.23 -0.58 -18.85
CA GLU A 307 15.69 -0.63 -18.69
C GLU A 307 16.12 0.06 -17.39
N PHE A 308 15.58 1.26 -17.11
CA PHE A 308 15.82 1.94 -15.84
C PHE A 308 15.41 1.09 -14.64
N LEU A 309 14.35 0.28 -14.71
CA LEU A 309 13.90 -0.59 -13.62
C LEU A 309 14.62 -1.96 -13.57
N ASP A 310 15.66 -2.18 -14.39
CA ASP A 310 16.34 -3.46 -14.60
C ASP A 310 15.38 -4.61 -15.00
N ALA A 311 14.31 -4.27 -15.72
CA ALA A 311 13.37 -5.23 -16.29
C ALA A 311 13.74 -5.55 -17.75
N ASP A 312 13.20 -6.65 -18.30
CA ASP A 312 13.29 -6.92 -19.74
C ASP A 312 12.74 -5.74 -20.57
N SER A 313 13.63 -5.06 -21.29
CA SER A 313 13.30 -3.91 -22.13
C SER A 313 13.25 -4.26 -23.63
N GLY A 314 13.07 -5.54 -23.98
CA GLY A 314 12.87 -6.00 -25.36
C GLY A 314 11.78 -5.22 -26.10
N GLU A 315 11.94 -4.98 -27.40
CA GLU A 315 11.01 -4.12 -28.16
C GLU A 315 9.59 -4.69 -28.17
N GLU A 316 9.47 -6.01 -28.35
CA GLU A 316 8.16 -6.67 -28.34
C GLU A 316 7.53 -6.63 -26.94
N VAL A 317 8.32 -6.86 -25.89
CA VAL A 317 7.85 -6.77 -24.50
C VAL A 317 7.34 -5.37 -24.17
N ALA A 318 8.09 -4.34 -24.57
CA ALA A 318 7.68 -2.95 -24.39
C ALA A 318 6.42 -2.61 -25.20
N ARG A 319 6.29 -3.14 -26.42
CA ARG A 319 5.10 -2.98 -27.27
C ARG A 319 3.85 -3.62 -26.66
N GLU A 320 3.99 -4.77 -26.00
CA GLU A 320 2.88 -5.41 -25.28
C GLU A 320 2.44 -4.64 -24.02
N CYS A 321 3.32 -3.80 -23.46
CA CYS A 321 3.05 -3.06 -22.24
C CYS A 321 2.25 -1.75 -22.46
N VAL A 322 2.25 -1.18 -23.67
CA VAL A 322 1.71 0.16 -23.97
C VAL A 322 0.27 0.17 -24.48
#